data_AF-A0AAN7HLK8-F1
#
_entry.id   AF-A0AAN7HLK8-F1
#
_cell.length_a   1.000
_cell.length_b   1.000
_cell.length_c   1.000
_cell.angle_alpha   90.00
_cell.angle_beta   90.00
_cell.angle_gamma   90.00
#
_symmetry.space_group_name_H-M   'P 1'
#
loop_
_entity.id
_entity.type
_entity.pdbx_description
1 polymer ?
#
loop_
_entity_poly.entity_id
_entity_poly.type
_entity_poly.pdbx_seq_one_letter_code
_entity_poly.pdbx_strand_id
1 'polypeptide(L)'
;MSSEICEGRGGLVDRNKLPTAPIDGLADNNPGWRSLMSMDESQARLQAFQYAARAMLKLRDHNVTIVEGLATQGQQSSLSHIGLGEKSTLLRAFKDAGLIGALSWGLNAGSQSFEFPRDGNLVLGGYDDASIDGNVNYYDIAVPNLINDRPCPLQISLLGLNITVENGDGSEPDEQNYLQRSGKFPVCVEPYDNLFRFPSNYIDQLKRHISPRLAATDKGPVPESSYPDIYNLEPGLVYNTSAKFRVTMKVSLENGLTVTIPHHEMVRPLRGLDNQGVPQVEPDYREVAVYATQAPGDAVVLGKAFLSQVYLFVD
;
A
#
# COMPACT_ATOMS: atom_id res chain seq x y z
N MET A 1 -10.67 -19.95 -27.83
CA MET A 1 -9.85 -20.43 -26.69
C MET A 1 -10.47 -19.87 -25.44
N SER A 2 -11.06 -20.74 -24.60
CA SER A 2 -11.58 -20.39 -23.29
C SER A 2 -10.41 -19.93 -22.42
N SER A 3 -10.40 -18.66 -22.00
CA SER A 3 -9.46 -18.18 -20.99
C SER A 3 -10.01 -18.59 -19.63
N GLU A 4 -9.62 -19.77 -19.18
CA GLU A 4 -9.83 -20.22 -17.81
C GLU A 4 -8.77 -19.53 -16.93
N ILE A 5 -9.22 -18.78 -15.91
CA ILE A 5 -8.34 -18.16 -14.92
C ILE A 5 -8.52 -18.95 -13.61
N CYS A 6 -7.45 -19.56 -13.12
CA CYS A 6 -7.43 -20.41 -11.94
C CYS A 6 -7.29 -19.62 -10.62
N GLU A 7 -7.77 -20.28 -9.56
CA GLU A 7 -8.28 -19.71 -8.31
C GLU A 7 -7.30 -19.54 -7.13
N GLY A 8 -7.72 -18.64 -6.23
CA GLY A 8 -7.84 -18.97 -4.81
C GLY A 8 -9.24 -18.63 -4.25
N ARG A 9 -10.09 -19.66 -4.02
CA ARG A 9 -11.37 -19.68 -3.25
C ARG A 9 -12.66 -19.11 -3.90
N GLY A 10 -13.11 -19.62 -5.04
CA GLY A 10 -14.38 -19.11 -5.59
C GLY A 10 -15.06 -19.79 -6.77
N GLY A 11 -14.72 -21.01 -7.20
CA GLY A 11 -15.36 -21.65 -8.36
C GLY A 11 -15.04 -20.98 -9.71
N LEU A 12 -15.15 -21.76 -10.79
CA LEU A 12 -14.96 -21.26 -12.16
C LEU A 12 -16.14 -20.37 -12.58
N VAL A 13 -15.82 -19.18 -13.09
CA VAL A 13 -16.79 -18.25 -13.64
C VAL A 13 -16.57 -18.11 -15.16
N ASP A 14 -17.57 -18.51 -15.95
CA ASP A 14 -17.55 -18.35 -17.40
C ASP A 14 -17.76 -16.88 -17.77
N ARG A 15 -16.68 -16.23 -18.24
CA ARG A 15 -16.69 -14.82 -18.69
C ARG A 15 -17.84 -14.52 -19.65
N ASN A 16 -18.22 -15.44 -20.54
CA ASN A 16 -19.26 -15.20 -21.53
C ASN A 16 -20.68 -15.15 -20.92
N LYS A 17 -20.82 -15.54 -19.65
CA LYS A 17 -22.08 -15.55 -18.92
C LYS A 17 -22.18 -14.45 -17.88
N LEU A 18 -21.18 -13.57 -17.80
CA LEU A 18 -21.14 -12.52 -16.81
C LEU A 18 -21.77 -11.22 -17.29
N PRO A 19 -22.54 -10.55 -16.43
CA PRO A 19 -22.96 -9.19 -16.71
C PRO A 19 -21.75 -8.26 -16.71
N THR A 20 -21.85 -7.18 -17.50
CA THR A 20 -20.92 -6.05 -17.39
C THR A 20 -20.87 -5.57 -15.94
N ALA A 21 -19.67 -5.28 -15.43
CA ALA A 21 -19.54 -4.71 -14.09
C ALA A 21 -20.37 -3.41 -14.01
N PRO A 22 -21.22 -3.24 -12.96
CA PRO A 22 -21.85 -1.95 -12.74
C PRO A 22 -20.75 -0.92 -12.47
N ILE A 23 -20.56 0.02 -13.40
CA ILE A 23 -19.61 1.12 -13.27
C ILE A 23 -20.15 2.25 -12.40
N ASP A 24 -21.46 2.23 -12.13
CA ASP A 24 -22.17 3.27 -11.40
C ASP A 24 -21.64 3.39 -9.96
N GLY A 25 -21.12 4.57 -9.64
CA GLY A 25 -20.61 4.92 -8.33
C GLY A 25 -19.15 4.53 -8.08
N LEU A 26 -18.61 3.41 -8.60
CA LEU A 26 -17.22 3.02 -8.29
C LEU A 26 -16.18 4.04 -8.80
N ALA A 27 -16.36 4.51 -10.04
CA ALA A 27 -15.52 5.55 -10.64
C ALA A 27 -15.76 6.96 -10.05
N ASP A 28 -16.92 7.20 -9.45
CA ASP A 28 -17.28 8.48 -8.84
C ASP A 28 -16.86 8.56 -7.35
N ASN A 29 -16.72 7.42 -6.68
CA ASN A 29 -16.37 7.33 -5.26
C ASN A 29 -14.86 7.33 -5.01
N ASN A 30 -14.06 6.95 -6.00
CA ASN A 30 -12.60 7.01 -5.96
C ASN A 30 -12.07 7.12 -7.40
N PRO A 31 -11.76 8.33 -7.91
CA PRO A 31 -11.01 8.59 -9.14
C PRO A 31 -9.73 7.76 -9.41
N GLY A 32 -9.12 7.07 -8.44
CA GLY A 32 -8.10 6.04 -8.69
C GLY A 32 -8.68 4.80 -9.37
N TRP A 33 -9.97 4.53 -9.18
CA TRP A 33 -10.72 3.65 -10.07
C TRP A 33 -10.89 4.25 -11.45
N ARG A 34 -11.00 5.58 -11.62
CA ARG A 34 -10.97 6.14 -12.99
C ARG A 34 -9.65 5.80 -13.67
N SER A 35 -8.48 5.87 -13.04
CA SER A 35 -7.24 5.45 -13.71
C SER A 35 -7.15 3.93 -14.00
N LEU A 36 -7.84 3.09 -13.23
CA LEU A 36 -7.96 1.64 -13.48
C LEU A 36 -9.07 1.28 -14.49
N MET A 37 -10.10 2.13 -14.62
CA MET A 37 -11.35 1.87 -15.37
C MET A 37 -11.51 2.75 -16.61
N SER A 38 -10.78 3.87 -16.72
CA SER A 38 -10.93 4.84 -17.81
C SER A 38 -10.29 4.32 -19.08
N MET A 39 -11.04 4.43 -20.17
CA MET A 39 -10.49 4.41 -21.51
C MET A 39 -9.64 5.66 -21.71
N ASP A 40 -8.33 5.52 -21.83
CA ASP A 40 -7.57 6.50 -22.59
C ASP A 40 -7.65 6.09 -24.07
N GLU A 41 -8.57 6.71 -24.81
CA GLU A 41 -8.72 6.51 -26.25
C GLU A 41 -7.45 6.85 -27.04
N SER A 42 -6.54 7.64 -26.45
CA SER A 42 -5.27 8.02 -27.08
C SER A 42 -4.11 7.05 -26.80
N GLN A 43 -4.27 6.09 -25.87
CA GLN A 43 -3.19 5.16 -25.46
C GLN A 43 -3.49 3.66 -25.52
N ALA A 44 -4.62 3.22 -26.07
CA ALA A 44 -4.95 1.78 -26.21
C ALA A 44 -4.82 0.96 -24.90
N ARG A 45 -5.01 1.59 -23.73
CA ARG A 45 -5.08 0.88 -22.45
C ARG A 45 -6.54 0.51 -22.17
N LEU A 46 -6.81 -0.79 -22.29
CA LEU A 46 -8.11 -1.44 -22.15
C LEU A 46 -8.59 -1.43 -20.68
N GLN A 47 -9.91 -1.32 -20.48
CA GLN A 47 -10.58 -1.35 -19.18
C GLN A 47 -10.17 -2.57 -18.35
N ALA A 48 -9.59 -2.36 -17.16
CA ALA A 48 -9.10 -3.46 -16.32
C ALA A 48 -10.24 -4.30 -15.73
N PHE A 49 -11.38 -3.69 -15.35
CA PHE A 49 -12.50 -4.40 -14.71
C PHE A 49 -13.80 -4.30 -15.52
N GLN A 50 -14.01 -5.23 -16.46
CA GLN A 50 -15.14 -5.20 -17.40
C GLN A 50 -16.37 -5.99 -16.92
N TYR A 51 -16.18 -6.91 -15.98
CA TYR A 51 -17.20 -7.88 -15.58
C TYR A 51 -17.33 -7.95 -14.07
N ALA A 52 -18.50 -8.33 -13.59
CA ALA A 52 -18.72 -8.61 -12.18
C ALA A 52 -19.44 -9.96 -12.02
N ALA A 53 -19.16 -10.64 -10.92
CA ALA A 53 -19.79 -11.91 -10.58
C ALA A 53 -20.32 -11.86 -9.14
N ARG A 54 -21.40 -12.62 -8.88
CA ARG A 54 -21.75 -12.97 -7.51
C ARG A 54 -20.86 -14.12 -7.08
N ALA A 55 -20.00 -13.88 -6.11
CA ALA A 55 -19.14 -14.88 -5.49
C ALA A 55 -19.65 -15.22 -4.09
N MET A 56 -19.45 -16.46 -3.66
CA MET A 56 -19.73 -16.86 -2.29
C MET A 56 -18.41 -16.93 -1.52
N LEU A 57 -18.21 -15.97 -0.63
CA LEU A 57 -17.11 -15.99 0.32
C LEU A 57 -17.42 -17.02 1.41
N LYS A 58 -16.67 -18.13 1.37
CA LYS A 58 -16.72 -19.18 2.40
C LYS A 58 -15.83 -18.78 3.58
N LEU A 59 -16.45 -18.47 4.70
CA LEU A 59 -15.81 -18.34 6.00
C LEU A 59 -15.84 -19.70 6.70
N ARG A 60 -15.16 -19.82 7.85
CA ARG A 60 -15.06 -21.09 8.60
C ARG A 60 -16.44 -21.71 8.89
N ASP A 61 -17.36 -20.89 9.39
CA ASP A 61 -18.69 -21.33 9.86
C ASP A 61 -19.85 -20.61 9.14
N HIS A 62 -19.53 -19.75 8.16
CA HIS A 62 -20.51 -18.91 7.46
C HIS A 62 -20.22 -18.83 5.97
N ASN A 63 -21.26 -18.56 5.19
CA ASN A 63 -21.14 -18.24 3.77
C ASN A 63 -21.79 -16.90 3.52
N VAL A 64 -21.09 -15.99 2.84
CA VAL A 64 -21.63 -14.68 2.46
C VAL A 64 -21.55 -14.53 0.95
N THR A 65 -22.66 -14.19 0.31
CA THR A 65 -22.67 -13.89 -1.12
C THR A 65 -22.36 -12.42 -1.32
N ILE A 66 -21.34 -12.12 -2.11
CA ILE A 66 -20.90 -10.76 -2.43
C ILE A 66 -20.81 -10.56 -3.95
N VAL A 67 -20.85 -9.32 -4.39
CA VAL A 67 -20.56 -8.96 -5.80
C VAL A 67 -19.10 -8.53 -5.88
N GLU A 68 -18.33 -9.22 -6.73
CA GLU A 68 -16.92 -8.96 -6.98
C GLU A 68 -16.72 -8.46 -8.42
N GLY A 69 -15.85 -7.46 -8.59
CA GLY A 69 -15.38 -7.02 -9.91
C GLY A 69 -14.22 -7.90 -10.36
N LEU A 70 -14.21 -8.30 -11.63
CA LEU A 70 -13.16 -9.14 -12.21
C LEU A 70 -12.12 -8.27 -12.92
N ALA A 71 -10.89 -8.32 -12.44
CA ALA A 71 -9.74 -7.79 -13.16
C ALA A 71 -9.48 -8.69 -14.38
N THR A 72 -9.87 -8.21 -15.56
CA THR A 72 -9.62 -8.89 -16.84
C THR A 72 -8.33 -8.46 -17.51
N GLN A 73 -7.77 -7.31 -17.10
CA GLN A 73 -6.49 -6.78 -17.56
C GLN A 73 -5.81 -6.01 -16.42
N GLY A 74 -4.50 -5.87 -16.53
CA GLY A 74 -3.62 -5.41 -15.46
C GLY A 74 -2.38 -6.29 -15.53
N GLN A 75 -1.21 -5.70 -15.74
CA GLN A 75 0.02 -6.48 -15.68
C GLN A 75 0.16 -7.02 -14.26
N GLN A 76 -0.06 -8.32 -14.11
CA GLN A 76 0.33 -9.10 -12.94
C GLN A 76 -0.24 -8.67 -11.58
N SER A 77 -1.56 -8.65 -11.41
CA SER A 77 -2.11 -8.79 -10.04
C SER A 77 -2.22 -10.28 -9.70
N SER A 78 -1.22 -10.84 -9.01
CA SER A 78 -1.33 -12.18 -8.43
C SER A 78 -2.31 -12.24 -7.24
N LEU A 79 -3.03 -11.15 -6.94
CA LEU A 79 -3.82 -10.98 -5.73
C LEU A 79 -5.16 -10.28 -6.04
N SER A 80 -6.24 -10.85 -5.52
CA SER A 80 -7.55 -10.18 -5.41
C SER A 80 -7.51 -9.10 -4.34
N HIS A 81 -8.28 -8.02 -4.53
CA HIS A 81 -8.41 -6.93 -3.56
C HIS A 81 -9.74 -7.01 -2.80
N ILE A 82 -9.73 -6.56 -1.55
CA ILE A 82 -10.93 -6.38 -0.74
C ILE A 82 -11.15 -4.89 -0.53
N GLY A 83 -12.22 -4.35 -1.10
CA GLY A 83 -12.59 -2.94 -0.94
C GLY A 83 -13.30 -2.67 0.38
N LEU A 84 -12.69 -1.86 1.26
CA LEU A 84 -13.21 -1.48 2.58
C LEU A 84 -13.53 0.02 2.72
N GLY A 85 -13.66 0.74 1.60
CA GLY A 85 -14.05 2.15 1.62
C GLY A 85 -15.50 2.37 2.08
N GLU A 86 -15.90 3.64 2.20
CA GLU A 86 -17.24 4.09 2.66
C GLU A 86 -18.42 3.32 2.03
N LYS A 87 -18.28 2.92 0.76
CA LYS A 87 -19.30 2.17 0.02
C LYS A 87 -18.90 0.70 -0.20
N SER A 88 -18.25 0.06 0.76
CA SER A 88 -17.87 -1.34 0.70
C SER A 88 -19.09 -2.26 0.51
N THR A 89 -19.07 -3.07 -0.55
CA THR A 89 -20.06 -4.13 -0.77
C THR A 89 -19.88 -5.28 0.20
N LEU A 90 -18.64 -5.56 0.62
CA LEU A 90 -18.32 -6.59 1.61
C LEU A 90 -18.93 -6.26 2.97
N LEU A 91 -18.63 -5.07 3.51
CA LEU A 91 -19.11 -4.66 4.84
C LEU A 91 -20.64 -4.63 4.88
N ARG A 92 -21.28 -4.11 3.83
CA ARG A 92 -22.76 -4.14 3.71
C ARG A 92 -23.30 -5.56 3.70
N ALA A 93 -22.75 -6.45 2.88
CA ALA A 93 -23.21 -7.84 2.84
C ALA A 93 -23.07 -8.55 4.19
N PHE A 94 -22.00 -8.29 4.94
CA PHE A 94 -21.78 -8.86 6.27
C PHE A 94 -22.78 -8.30 7.29
N LYS A 95 -23.07 -6.99 7.21
CA LYS A 95 -24.07 -6.34 8.07
C LYS A 95 -25.48 -6.84 7.78
N ASP A 96 -25.85 -6.95 6.49
CA ASP A 96 -27.15 -7.46 6.05
C ASP A 96 -27.35 -8.93 6.44
N ALA A 97 -26.27 -9.71 6.48
CA ALA A 97 -26.26 -11.09 6.98
C ALA A 97 -26.27 -11.18 8.52
N GLY A 98 -26.22 -10.06 9.25
CA GLY A 98 -26.20 -10.02 10.71
C GLY A 98 -24.89 -10.51 11.34
N LEU A 99 -23.79 -10.55 10.57
CA LEU A 99 -22.48 -11.02 11.05
C LEU A 99 -21.63 -9.92 11.71
N ILE A 100 -21.93 -8.66 11.42
CA ILE A 100 -21.27 -7.49 12.03
C ILE A 100 -22.31 -6.45 12.45
N GLY A 101 -22.01 -5.70 13.52
CA GLY A 101 -22.93 -4.65 14.03
C GLY A 101 -22.80 -3.30 13.31
N ALA A 102 -21.62 -3.00 12.76
CA ALA A 102 -21.29 -1.71 12.16
C ALA A 102 -20.62 -1.88 10.79
N LEU A 103 -20.61 -0.83 9.96
CA LEU A 103 -19.88 -0.79 8.69
C LEU A 103 -18.43 -0.30 8.90
N SER A 104 -17.88 -0.61 10.07
CA SER A 104 -16.55 -0.21 10.50
C SER A 104 -15.55 -1.34 10.30
N TRP A 105 -14.26 -1.04 10.39
CA TRP A 105 -13.19 -2.03 10.38
C TRP A 105 -11.94 -1.53 11.09
N GLY A 106 -11.20 -2.48 11.65
CA GLY A 106 -9.93 -2.25 12.31
C GLY A 106 -8.83 -3.07 11.65
N LEU A 107 -7.65 -2.48 11.50
CA LEU A 107 -6.50 -3.09 10.83
C LEU A 107 -5.25 -2.91 11.68
N ASN A 108 -4.70 -4.04 12.08
CA ASN A 108 -3.28 -4.18 12.38
C ASN A 108 -2.60 -4.72 11.13
N ALA A 109 -1.78 -3.92 10.45
CA ALA A 109 -1.17 -4.33 9.19
C ALA A 109 -0.11 -5.44 9.34
N GLY A 110 0.31 -5.73 10.58
CA GLY A 110 1.46 -6.59 10.84
C GLY A 110 2.78 -5.90 10.49
N SER A 111 3.86 -6.67 10.46
CA SER A 111 5.19 -6.23 10.02
C SER A 111 5.63 -7.05 8.82
N GLN A 112 6.12 -6.36 7.79
CA GLN A 112 6.78 -7.01 6.64
C GLN A 112 8.30 -7.10 6.82
N SER A 113 8.81 -6.68 7.98
CA SER A 113 10.23 -6.76 8.32
C SER A 113 10.78 -8.15 8.08
N PHE A 114 12.00 -8.21 7.56
CA PHE A 114 12.71 -9.49 7.45
C PHE A 114 13.20 -9.96 8.82
N GLU A 115 13.60 -9.03 9.67
CA GLU A 115 14.21 -9.33 10.96
C GLU A 115 13.16 -9.57 12.04
N PHE A 116 12.05 -8.84 12.00
CA PHE A 116 11.00 -8.89 13.02
C PHE A 116 9.59 -9.03 12.40
N PRO A 117 9.33 -10.08 11.60
CA PRO A 117 8.02 -10.27 10.99
C PRO A 117 6.94 -10.44 12.07
N ARG A 118 5.77 -9.88 11.80
CA ARG A 118 4.65 -9.91 12.74
C ARG A 118 3.35 -10.06 11.98
N ASP A 119 2.51 -11.00 12.41
CA ASP A 119 1.19 -11.14 11.83
C ASP A 119 0.31 -9.93 12.16
N GLY A 120 -0.54 -9.59 11.20
CA GLY A 120 -1.59 -8.58 11.34
C GLY A 120 -2.96 -9.22 11.55
N ASN A 121 -3.96 -8.38 11.74
CA ASN A 121 -5.36 -8.79 11.75
C ASN A 121 -6.25 -7.72 11.10
N LEU A 122 -7.34 -8.19 10.50
CA LEU A 122 -8.43 -7.36 9.99
C LEU A 122 -9.70 -7.73 10.77
N VAL A 123 -10.27 -6.76 11.46
CA VAL A 123 -11.53 -6.87 12.20
C VAL A 123 -12.61 -6.16 11.40
N LEU A 124 -13.73 -6.83 11.15
CA LEU A 124 -14.89 -6.24 10.47
C LEU A 124 -15.98 -5.99 11.51
N GLY A 125 -16.60 -4.80 11.48
CA GLY A 125 -17.65 -4.39 12.41
C GLY A 125 -17.16 -3.83 13.75
N GLY A 126 -15.87 -3.51 13.87
CA GLY A 126 -15.26 -2.96 15.07
C GLY A 126 -13.74 -2.96 14.97
N TYR A 127 -13.07 -3.00 16.12
CA TYR A 127 -11.62 -3.09 16.25
C TYR A 127 -11.21 -4.09 17.34
N ASP A 128 -9.94 -4.45 17.35
CA ASP A 128 -9.32 -5.30 18.36
C ASP A 128 -8.58 -4.44 19.39
N ASP A 129 -9.23 -4.19 20.52
CA ASP A 129 -8.69 -3.38 21.62
C ASP A 129 -7.38 -3.95 22.20
N ALA A 130 -7.21 -5.27 22.17
CA ALA A 130 -5.99 -5.91 22.67
C ALA A 130 -4.76 -5.66 21.77
N SER A 131 -4.97 -5.21 20.52
CA SER A 131 -3.91 -4.80 19.60
C SER A 131 -3.53 -3.31 19.72
N ILE A 132 -4.18 -2.55 20.60
CA ILE A 132 -3.94 -1.12 20.79
C ILE A 132 -3.09 -0.93 22.04
N ASP A 133 -1.94 -0.27 21.87
CA ASP A 133 -1.13 0.23 22.96
C ASP A 133 -1.02 1.76 22.85
N GLY A 134 -1.29 2.46 23.94
CA GLY A 134 -1.24 3.92 24.01
C GLY A 134 -2.54 4.64 23.63
N ASN A 135 -2.39 5.90 23.19
CA ASN A 135 -3.51 6.83 23.01
C ASN A 135 -4.17 6.68 21.63
N VAL A 136 -5.50 6.69 21.61
CA VAL A 136 -6.29 6.76 20.38
C VAL A 136 -6.36 8.20 19.87
N ASN A 137 -6.12 8.36 18.57
CA ASN A 137 -6.06 9.63 17.88
C ASN A 137 -7.13 9.67 16.79
N TYR A 138 -8.05 10.63 16.90
CA TYR A 138 -9.21 10.73 16.02
C TYR A 138 -8.98 11.72 14.87
N TYR A 139 -9.45 11.34 13.69
CA TYR A 139 -9.50 12.17 12.50
C TYR A 139 -10.86 11.99 11.83
N ASP A 140 -11.45 13.09 11.38
CA ASP A 140 -12.64 13.01 10.54
C ASP A 140 -12.26 12.49 9.15
N ILE A 141 -13.12 11.66 8.57
CA ILE A 141 -13.00 11.28 7.16
C ILE A 141 -13.07 12.55 6.31
N ALA A 142 -12.09 12.74 5.43
CA ALA A 142 -11.93 14.00 4.71
C ALA A 142 -13.09 14.27 3.74
N VAL A 143 -13.58 15.52 3.77
CA VAL A 143 -14.57 16.05 2.83
C VAL A 143 -14.09 17.40 2.32
N PRO A 144 -13.69 17.54 1.03
CA PRO A 144 -13.61 16.49 0.02
C PRO A 144 -12.49 15.48 0.33
N ASN A 145 -12.69 14.22 -0.09
CA ASN A 145 -11.71 13.14 0.05
C ASN A 145 -10.66 13.18 -1.07
N LEU A 146 -10.05 14.35 -1.33
CA LEU A 146 -9.14 14.57 -2.45
C LEU A 146 -7.85 15.27 -2.00
N ILE A 147 -6.71 14.75 -2.46
CA ILE A 147 -5.41 15.43 -2.43
C ILE A 147 -4.96 15.60 -3.88
N ASN A 148 -4.92 16.84 -4.37
CA ASN A 148 -4.54 17.16 -5.77
C ASN A 148 -5.29 16.27 -6.79
N ASP A 149 -6.61 16.19 -6.67
CA ASP A 149 -7.52 15.37 -7.50
C ASP A 149 -7.37 13.84 -7.34
N ARG A 150 -6.44 13.38 -6.50
CA ARG A 150 -6.36 11.96 -6.12
C ARG A 150 -7.28 11.67 -4.93
N PRO A 151 -8.09 10.60 -4.99
CA PRO A 151 -8.90 10.13 -3.88
C PRO A 151 -8.05 9.74 -2.69
N CYS A 152 -8.44 10.26 -1.54
CA CYS A 152 -7.87 9.94 -0.26
C CYS A 152 -8.92 10.12 0.84
N PRO A 153 -9.78 9.12 1.10
CA PRO A 153 -10.73 9.19 2.21
C PRO A 153 -10.03 9.19 3.57
N LEU A 154 -8.93 8.43 3.71
CA LEU A 154 -8.14 8.35 4.93
C LEU A 154 -7.01 9.40 4.91
N GLN A 155 -7.41 10.66 4.82
CA GLN A 155 -6.47 11.79 4.81
C GLN A 155 -6.15 12.24 6.23
N ILE A 156 -4.86 12.43 6.51
CA ILE A 156 -4.38 13.03 7.76
C ILE A 156 -3.39 14.16 7.44
N SER A 157 -3.12 15.00 8.44
CA SER A 157 -2.17 16.12 8.31
C SER A 157 -0.86 15.80 9.02
N LEU A 158 0.26 15.92 8.29
CA LEU A 158 1.60 15.91 8.87
C LEU A 158 2.01 17.32 9.33
N LEU A 159 2.75 17.36 10.44
CA LEU A 159 3.53 18.51 10.90
C LEU A 159 5.03 18.32 10.65
N GLY A 160 5.50 17.08 10.61
CA GLY A 160 6.92 16.76 10.45
C GLY A 160 7.14 15.42 9.76
N LEU A 161 8.14 15.39 8.89
CA LEU A 161 8.68 14.16 8.32
C LEU A 161 10.20 14.26 8.41
N ASN A 162 10.77 13.57 9.38
CA ASN A 162 12.23 13.48 9.52
C ASN A 162 12.67 12.09 9.04
N ILE A 163 13.73 12.07 8.25
CA ILE A 163 14.39 10.83 7.86
C ILE A 163 15.81 10.90 8.38
N THR A 164 16.18 9.88 9.13
CA THR A 164 17.51 9.68 9.66
C THR A 164 18.19 8.59 8.85
N VAL A 165 19.37 8.88 8.31
CA VAL A 165 20.18 7.87 7.63
C VAL A 165 21.49 7.68 8.38
N GLU A 166 21.64 6.48 8.93
CA GLU A 166 22.80 6.08 9.71
C GLU A 166 23.76 5.29 8.82
N ASN A 167 25.06 5.46 9.02
CA ASN A 167 26.05 4.62 8.37
C ASN A 167 26.18 3.30 9.13
N GLY A 168 26.37 2.20 8.40
CA GLY A 168 26.63 0.89 8.98
C GLY A 168 28.03 0.73 9.56
N ASP A 169 28.86 1.78 9.54
CA ASP A 169 30.17 1.86 10.17
C ASP A 169 30.13 2.52 11.57
N GLY A 170 28.97 3.00 12.01
CA GLY A 170 28.78 3.61 13.32
C GLY A 170 29.10 5.10 13.40
N SER A 171 29.30 5.79 12.28
CA SER A 171 29.38 7.26 12.29
C SER A 171 28.07 7.91 12.74
N GLU A 172 28.13 9.18 13.14
CA GLU A 172 26.96 9.96 13.57
C GLU A 172 25.82 9.91 12.53
N PRO A 173 24.57 9.65 12.97
CA PRO A 173 23.39 9.71 12.13
C PRO A 173 23.20 11.09 11.48
N ASP A 174 22.74 11.11 10.23
CA ASP A 174 22.38 12.34 9.54
C ASP A 174 20.86 12.43 9.44
N GLU A 175 20.26 13.27 10.26
CA GLU A 175 18.83 13.54 10.28
C GLU A 175 18.51 14.76 9.42
N GLN A 176 17.57 14.58 8.49
CA GLN A 176 17.05 15.66 7.68
C GLN A 176 15.53 15.76 7.83
N ASN A 177 15.05 17.00 7.99
CA ASN A 177 13.63 17.31 7.88
C ASN A 177 13.25 17.54 6.42
N TYR A 178 12.31 16.75 5.93
CA TYR A 178 11.83 16.76 4.56
C TYR A 178 10.66 17.74 4.38
N LEU A 179 9.89 18.02 5.42
CA LEU A 179 8.85 19.05 5.40
C LEU A 179 9.46 20.41 5.74
N GLN A 180 9.98 21.11 4.71
CA GLN A 180 10.55 22.46 4.87
C GLN A 180 9.52 23.59 4.93
N ARG A 181 8.22 23.27 4.97
CA ARG A 181 7.14 24.27 4.86
C ARG A 181 6.45 24.46 6.20
N SER A 182 6.16 25.71 6.54
CA SER A 182 5.25 26.07 7.62
C SER A 182 3.82 25.74 7.20
N GLY A 183 3.23 24.67 7.74
CA GLY A 183 1.82 24.35 7.50
C GLY A 183 1.51 22.87 7.64
N LYS A 184 0.21 22.57 7.67
CA LYS A 184 -0.31 21.20 7.64
C LYS A 184 -0.08 20.62 6.25
N PHE A 185 0.52 19.45 6.17
CA PHE A 185 0.78 18.77 4.90
C PHE A 185 -0.15 17.55 4.79
N PRO A 186 -1.20 17.60 3.94
CA PRO A 186 -2.14 16.49 3.82
C PRO A 186 -1.47 15.29 3.17
N VAL A 187 -1.69 14.11 3.74
CA VAL A 187 -1.18 12.83 3.24
C VAL A 187 -2.25 11.78 3.29
N CYS A 188 -2.07 10.74 2.48
CA CYS A 188 -2.99 9.62 2.42
C CYS A 188 -2.50 8.43 3.18
N VAL A 189 -3.34 7.85 4.03
CA VAL A 189 -3.10 6.52 4.60
C VAL A 189 -3.71 5.49 3.66
N GLU A 190 -2.89 4.61 3.08
CA GLU A 190 -3.33 3.64 2.08
C GLU A 190 -2.91 2.22 2.50
N PRO A 191 -3.82 1.42 3.09
CA PRO A 191 -3.54 0.04 3.49
C PRO A 191 -3.17 -0.89 2.34
N TYR A 192 -3.46 -0.50 1.10
CA TYR A 192 -3.10 -1.27 -0.09
C TYR A 192 -1.60 -1.20 -0.41
N ASP A 193 -1.01 0.00 -0.34
CA ASP A 193 0.39 0.23 -0.67
C ASP A 193 1.29 -0.37 0.42
N ASN A 194 2.29 -1.19 0.05
CA ASN A 194 3.23 -1.69 1.04
C ASN A 194 4.29 -0.63 1.37
N LEU A 195 4.67 0.19 0.39
CA LEU A 195 5.72 1.19 0.51
C LEU A 195 5.18 2.60 0.76
N PHE A 196 6.04 3.50 1.23
CA PHE A 196 5.75 4.94 1.18
C PHE A 196 5.80 5.43 -0.27
N ARG A 197 4.92 6.36 -0.63
CA ARG A 197 5.01 7.07 -1.92
C ARG A 197 5.19 8.55 -1.66
N PHE A 198 6.13 9.17 -2.36
CA PHE A 198 6.38 10.61 -2.26
C PHE A 198 6.40 11.29 -3.63
N PRO A 199 6.13 12.62 -3.69
CA PRO A 199 6.49 13.46 -4.82
C PRO A 199 7.97 13.33 -5.20
N SER A 200 8.28 13.56 -6.48
CA SER A 200 9.63 13.36 -7.04
C SER A 200 10.71 14.14 -6.29
N ASN A 201 10.41 15.36 -5.83
CA ASN A 201 11.37 16.18 -5.10
C ASN A 201 11.80 15.54 -3.76
N TYR A 202 10.90 14.84 -3.05
CA TYR A 202 11.25 14.15 -1.80
C TYR A 202 12.04 12.87 -2.09
N ILE A 203 11.66 12.13 -3.13
CA ILE A 203 12.41 10.95 -3.59
C ILE A 203 13.85 11.35 -3.96
N ASP A 204 14.02 12.45 -4.71
CA ASP A 204 15.34 12.94 -5.12
C ASP A 204 16.16 13.48 -3.95
N GLN A 205 15.51 14.12 -2.97
CA GLN A 205 16.17 14.50 -1.71
C GLN A 205 16.66 13.25 -0.96
N LEU A 206 15.81 12.22 -0.84
CA LEU A 206 16.17 10.98 -0.16
C LEU A 206 17.32 10.26 -0.86
N LYS A 207 17.27 10.16 -2.19
CA LYS A 207 18.37 9.61 -3.00
C LYS A 207 19.66 10.37 -2.73
N ARG A 208 19.64 11.71 -2.76
CA ARG A 208 20.82 12.54 -2.45
C ARG A 208 21.31 12.37 -1.01
N HIS A 209 20.42 12.16 -0.04
CA HIS A 209 20.78 11.92 1.35
C HIS A 209 21.44 10.54 1.54
N ILE A 210 21.02 9.54 0.76
CA ILE A 210 21.61 8.20 0.79
C ILE A 210 22.93 8.14 -0.01
N SER A 211 23.05 8.87 -1.12
CA SER A 211 24.20 8.80 -2.05
C SER A 211 25.60 8.80 -1.41
N PRO A 212 25.92 9.62 -0.39
CA PRO A 212 27.23 9.63 0.24
C PRO A 212 27.63 8.30 0.93
N ARG A 213 26.66 7.39 1.09
CA ARG A 213 26.77 6.13 1.86
C ARG A 213 26.86 4.91 0.96
N LEU A 214 26.84 5.15 -0.35
CA LEU A 214 27.00 4.12 -1.37
C LEU A 214 28.49 3.89 -1.63
N ALA A 215 28.85 2.70 -2.10
CA ALA A 215 30.22 2.46 -2.54
C ALA A 215 30.55 3.34 -3.75
N ALA A 216 31.83 3.66 -3.97
CA ALA A 216 32.25 4.55 -5.07
C ALA A 216 31.84 4.04 -6.47
N THR A 217 31.59 2.73 -6.61
CA THR A 217 31.09 2.10 -7.84
C THR A 217 29.59 2.26 -8.05
N ASP A 218 28.85 2.55 -6.99
CA ASP A 218 27.39 2.57 -6.98
C ASP A 218 26.87 3.99 -7.20
N LYS A 219 26.02 4.16 -8.22
CA LYS A 219 25.53 5.49 -8.65
C LYS A 219 24.13 5.85 -8.14
N GLY A 220 23.56 5.03 -7.25
CA GLY A 220 22.20 5.17 -6.77
C GLY A 220 21.42 3.87 -6.85
N PRO A 221 20.08 3.95 -6.93
CA PRO A 221 19.25 2.77 -7.06
C PRO A 221 19.56 1.97 -8.33
N VAL A 222 19.57 0.64 -8.22
CA VAL A 222 19.78 -0.27 -9.33
C VAL A 222 18.49 -0.51 -10.10
N PRO A 223 18.54 -0.60 -11.44
CA PRO A 223 17.35 -0.87 -12.26
C PRO A 223 16.92 -2.34 -12.14
N GLU A 224 15.64 -2.62 -12.41
CA GLU A 224 15.03 -3.94 -12.41
C GLU A 224 15.77 -4.97 -13.27
N SER A 225 16.37 -4.53 -14.38
CA SER A 225 17.20 -5.36 -15.24
C SER A 225 18.43 -5.98 -14.53
N SER A 226 18.78 -5.53 -13.33
CA SER A 226 19.89 -6.06 -12.54
C SER A 226 19.54 -7.33 -11.78
N TYR A 227 18.25 -7.63 -11.60
CA TYR A 227 17.74 -8.79 -10.87
C TYR A 227 16.66 -9.52 -11.69
N PRO A 228 17.00 -10.05 -12.89
CA PRO A 228 16.02 -10.55 -13.85
C PRO A 228 15.24 -11.79 -13.40
N ASP A 229 15.72 -12.49 -12.37
CA ASP A 229 15.12 -13.73 -11.88
C ASP A 229 13.97 -13.50 -10.89
N ILE A 230 13.75 -12.25 -10.46
CA ILE A 230 12.72 -11.88 -9.50
C ILE A 230 11.88 -10.72 -10.02
N TYR A 231 10.57 -10.93 -10.03
CA TYR A 231 9.56 -9.91 -10.30
C TYR A 231 9.20 -9.17 -9.02
N ASN A 232 9.62 -7.91 -8.92
CA ASN A 232 9.28 -7.03 -7.80
C ASN A 232 7.92 -6.36 -8.04
N LEU A 233 6.91 -6.79 -7.27
CA LEU A 233 5.52 -6.34 -7.40
C LEU A 233 5.32 -4.84 -7.10
N GLU A 234 6.12 -4.30 -6.19
CA GLU A 234 6.03 -2.89 -5.77
C GLU A 234 7.45 -2.34 -5.60
N PRO A 235 8.11 -1.94 -6.70
CA PRO A 235 9.53 -1.61 -6.67
C PRO A 235 9.84 -0.37 -5.85
N GLY A 236 10.60 -0.58 -4.77
CA GLY A 236 11.18 0.47 -3.96
C GLY A 236 12.52 0.99 -4.49
N LEU A 237 13.24 1.77 -3.68
CA LEU A 237 14.61 2.18 -4.00
C LEU A 237 15.56 1.02 -3.69
N VAL A 238 15.95 0.27 -4.72
CA VAL A 238 16.81 -0.91 -4.60
C VAL A 238 18.28 -0.53 -4.72
N TYR A 239 19.14 -0.98 -3.81
CA TYR A 239 20.58 -0.74 -3.78
C TYR A 239 21.34 -2.06 -3.63
N ASN A 240 22.61 -2.11 -4.04
CA ASN A 240 23.48 -3.25 -3.76
C ASN A 240 23.77 -3.33 -2.25
N THR A 241 23.93 -4.54 -1.72
CA THR A 241 24.27 -4.78 -0.29
C THR A 241 25.63 -4.24 0.15
N SER A 242 26.52 -3.90 -0.79
CA SER A 242 27.70 -3.07 -0.54
C SER A 242 27.37 -1.78 0.21
N ALA A 243 26.17 -1.22 -0.02
CA ALA A 243 25.67 -0.05 0.67
C ALA A 243 25.26 -0.40 2.11
N LYS A 244 26.07 0.05 3.07
CA LYS A 244 25.84 -0.15 4.50
C LYS A 244 25.20 1.08 5.10
N PHE A 245 23.87 1.17 5.03
CA PHE A 245 23.11 2.23 5.68
C PHE A 245 21.85 1.68 6.35
N ARG A 246 21.35 2.42 7.32
CA ARG A 246 20.04 2.23 7.95
C ARG A 246 19.22 3.49 7.75
N VAL A 247 17.92 3.33 7.53
CA VAL A 247 16.99 4.45 7.35
C VAL A 247 15.94 4.36 8.44
N THR A 248 15.81 5.37 9.28
CA THR A 248 14.68 5.48 10.21
C THR A 248 13.82 6.66 9.75
N MET A 249 12.50 6.51 9.82
CA MET A 249 11.58 7.58 9.47
C MET A 249 10.73 7.95 10.67
N LYS A 250 10.61 9.25 10.94
CA LYS A 250 9.77 9.79 12.00
C LYS A 250 8.72 10.71 11.40
N VAL A 251 7.46 10.34 11.63
CA VAL A 251 6.28 11.03 11.12
C VAL A 251 5.56 11.67 12.30
N SER A 252 5.44 12.99 12.31
CA SER A 252 4.70 13.73 13.34
C SER A 252 3.40 14.26 12.76
N LEU A 253 2.28 13.89 13.38
CA LEU A 253 0.92 14.21 12.97
C LEU A 253 0.41 15.44 13.71
N GLU A 254 -0.60 16.10 13.14
CA GLU A 254 -1.16 17.35 13.66
C GLU A 254 -1.68 17.29 15.10
N ASN A 255 -2.28 16.17 15.50
CA ASN A 255 -2.83 15.98 16.84
C ASN A 255 -1.79 15.55 17.89
N GLY A 256 -0.50 15.57 17.54
CA GLY A 256 0.60 15.26 18.45
C GLY A 256 1.08 13.82 18.43
N LEU A 257 0.40 12.90 17.72
CA LEU A 257 0.94 11.55 17.52
C LEU A 257 2.22 11.62 16.71
N THR A 258 3.27 10.97 17.20
CA THR A 258 4.53 10.83 16.47
C THR A 258 4.86 9.36 16.35
N VAL A 259 4.99 8.90 15.11
CA VAL A 259 5.24 7.51 14.74
C VAL A 259 6.68 7.40 14.24
N THR A 260 7.45 6.50 14.84
CA THR A 260 8.80 6.18 14.39
C THR A 260 8.76 4.83 13.68
N ILE A 261 9.07 4.82 12.39
CA ILE A 261 9.23 3.61 11.59
C ILE A 261 10.70 3.19 11.66
N PRO A 262 10.99 2.04 12.29
CA PRO A 262 12.36 1.62 12.54
C PRO A 262 13.05 1.13 11.25
N HIS A 263 14.39 1.07 11.31
CA HIS A 263 15.19 0.70 10.15
C HIS A 263 14.89 -0.67 9.55
N HIS A 264 14.48 -1.64 10.36
CA HIS A 264 14.13 -2.99 9.89
C HIS A 264 12.78 -3.06 9.17
N GLU A 265 11.96 -2.01 9.24
CA GLU A 265 10.77 -1.82 8.39
C GLU A 265 11.11 -1.02 7.14
N MET A 266 12.00 -0.03 7.27
CA MET A 266 12.37 0.86 6.18
C MET A 266 13.37 0.27 5.19
N VAL A 267 14.21 -0.69 5.59
CA VAL A 267 15.23 -1.31 4.75
C VAL A 267 15.14 -2.82 4.91
N ARG A 268 14.97 -3.52 3.79
CA ARG A 268 14.85 -4.99 3.76
C ARG A 268 15.65 -5.60 2.60
N PRO A 269 16.00 -6.89 2.62
CA PRO A 269 16.42 -7.58 1.40
C PRO A 269 15.37 -7.44 0.30
N LEU A 270 15.80 -7.39 -0.96
CA LEU A 270 14.88 -7.37 -2.08
C LEU A 270 14.03 -8.66 -2.08
N ARG A 271 12.73 -8.52 -2.34
CA ARG A 271 11.79 -9.65 -2.44
C ARG A 271 10.94 -9.50 -3.68
N GLY A 272 10.44 -10.62 -4.16
CA GLY A 272 9.48 -10.63 -5.25
C GLY A 272 9.02 -12.04 -5.54
N LEU A 273 8.56 -12.27 -6.76
CA LEU A 273 8.13 -13.58 -7.24
C LEU A 273 9.13 -14.10 -8.28
N ASP A 274 9.45 -15.39 -8.25
CA ASP A 274 10.12 -16.00 -9.39
C ASP A 274 9.17 -16.17 -10.59
N ASN A 275 9.69 -16.70 -11.69
CA ASN A 275 8.93 -16.97 -12.91
C ASN A 275 7.73 -17.92 -12.71
N GLN A 276 7.68 -18.64 -11.59
CA GLN A 276 6.62 -19.58 -11.23
C GLN A 276 5.62 -18.98 -10.25
N GLY A 277 5.77 -17.69 -9.90
CA GLY A 277 4.92 -17.01 -8.94
C GLY A 277 5.23 -17.36 -7.48
N VAL A 278 6.37 -18.01 -7.20
CA VAL A 278 6.77 -18.37 -5.84
C VAL A 278 7.51 -17.19 -5.20
N PRO A 279 7.18 -16.79 -3.96
CA PRO A 279 7.91 -15.75 -3.25
C PRO A 279 9.40 -16.10 -3.08
N GLN A 280 10.27 -15.16 -3.45
CA GLN A 280 11.72 -15.27 -3.32
C GLN A 280 12.30 -14.04 -2.62
N VAL A 281 13.51 -14.23 -2.08
CA VAL A 281 14.35 -13.18 -1.52
C VAL A 281 15.64 -13.12 -2.32
N GLU A 282 16.03 -11.94 -2.77
CA GLU A 282 17.32 -11.69 -3.40
C GLU A 282 18.27 -11.05 -2.38
N PRO A 283 19.19 -11.83 -1.80
CA PRO A 283 20.04 -11.35 -0.72
C PRO A 283 21.06 -10.31 -1.17
N ASP A 284 21.43 -10.22 -2.46
CA ASP A 284 22.46 -9.31 -2.95
C ASP A 284 22.00 -7.85 -3.07
N TYR A 285 20.70 -7.62 -2.94
CA TYR A 285 20.09 -6.29 -2.97
C TYR A 285 19.33 -5.96 -1.69
N ARG A 286 19.31 -4.67 -1.37
CA ARG A 286 18.49 -4.08 -0.31
C ARG A 286 17.50 -3.12 -0.93
N GLU A 287 16.28 -3.11 -0.43
CA GLU A 287 15.22 -2.21 -0.84
C GLU A 287 14.88 -1.27 0.32
N VAL A 288 14.91 0.03 0.06
CA VAL A 288 14.32 1.03 0.95
C VAL A 288 12.84 1.11 0.65
N ALA A 289 12.00 1.12 1.69
CA ALA A 289 10.54 1.05 1.63
C ALA A 289 9.87 2.35 1.12
N VAL A 290 10.44 2.94 0.07
CA VAL A 290 9.93 4.10 -0.65
C VAL A 290 9.81 3.70 -2.11
N TYR A 291 8.61 3.82 -2.67
CA TYR A 291 8.32 3.50 -4.05
C TYR A 291 9.24 4.30 -4.99
N ALA A 292 9.83 3.63 -5.99
CA ALA A 292 10.88 4.20 -6.81
C ALA A 292 10.42 5.36 -7.70
N THR A 293 9.12 5.40 -8.02
CA THR A 293 8.53 6.41 -8.90
C THR A 293 7.71 7.44 -8.11
N GLN A 294 7.44 8.57 -8.76
CA GLN A 294 6.60 9.62 -8.20
C GLN A 294 5.24 9.08 -7.73
N ALA A 295 4.77 9.59 -6.60
CA ALA A 295 3.45 9.30 -6.10
C ALA A 295 2.35 9.81 -7.05
N PRO A 296 1.29 9.02 -7.30
CA PRO A 296 0.15 9.48 -8.07
C PRO A 296 -0.48 10.74 -7.48
N GLY A 297 -0.81 11.71 -8.34
CA GLY A 297 -1.38 13.00 -7.92
C GLY A 297 -0.44 13.87 -7.08
N ASP A 298 0.86 13.55 -7.03
CA ASP A 298 1.82 14.27 -6.17
C ASP A 298 1.42 14.25 -4.67
N ALA A 299 0.64 13.25 -4.27
CA ALA A 299 0.16 13.07 -2.90
C ALA A 299 1.07 12.11 -2.15
N VAL A 300 1.53 12.49 -0.96
CA VAL A 300 2.29 11.58 -0.11
C VAL A 300 1.38 10.47 0.43
N VAL A 301 1.89 9.25 0.40
CA VAL A 301 1.18 8.06 0.88
C VAL A 301 1.96 7.40 2.00
N LEU A 302 1.26 7.14 3.08
CA LEU A 302 1.69 6.30 4.19
C LEU A 302 1.10 4.90 3.97
N GLY A 303 1.95 3.97 3.53
CA GLY A 303 1.58 2.58 3.27
C GLY A 303 1.74 1.68 4.50
N LYS A 304 1.80 0.36 4.27
CA LYS A 304 1.92 -0.64 5.35
C LYS A 304 3.17 -0.49 6.20
N ALA A 305 4.28 0.04 5.66
CA ALA A 305 5.44 0.34 6.49
C ALA A 305 5.11 1.31 7.64
N PHE A 306 4.25 2.32 7.41
CA PHE A 306 3.71 3.17 8.48
C PHE A 306 2.70 2.43 9.35
N LEU A 307 1.75 1.72 8.73
CA LEU A 307 0.71 0.96 9.44
C LEU A 307 1.25 -0.23 10.25
N SER A 308 2.51 -0.61 10.06
CA SER A 308 3.17 -1.62 10.89
C SER A 308 3.36 -1.15 12.33
N GLN A 309 3.38 0.17 12.53
CA GLN A 309 3.64 0.85 13.81
C GLN A 309 2.37 1.46 14.44
N VAL A 310 1.22 1.38 13.77
CA VAL A 310 -0.05 1.94 14.28
C VAL A 310 -1.21 0.99 14.02
N TYR A 311 -2.19 1.00 14.92
CA TYR A 311 -3.49 0.39 14.66
C TYR A 311 -4.39 1.39 13.93
N LEU A 312 -4.98 1.00 12.80
CA LEU A 312 -5.93 1.83 12.07
C LEU A 312 -7.35 1.35 12.35
N PHE A 313 -8.20 2.24 12.88
CA PHE A 313 -9.64 1.99 13.00
C PHE A 313 -10.39 2.99 12.12
N VAL A 314 -11.34 2.48 11.33
CA VAL A 314 -12.26 3.27 10.52
C VAL A 314 -13.67 2.95 10.99
N ASP A 315 -14.34 3.95 11.56
CA ASP A 315 -15.70 3.86 12.09
C ASP A 315 -16.78 4.02 11.01
#